data_AF-A0AAX4KF73-F1
#
_entry.id   AF-A0AAX4KF73-F1
#
_cell.length_a   1.000
_cell.length_b   1.000
_cell.length_c   1.000
_cell.angle_alpha   90.00
_cell.angle_beta   90.00
_cell.angle_gamma   90.00
#
_symmetry.space_group_name_H-M   'P 1'
#
loop_
_entity.id
_entity.type
_entity.pdbx_description
1 polymer ?
#
loop_
_entity_poly.entity_id
_entity_poly.type
_entity_poly.pdbx_seq_one_letter_code
_entity_poly.pdbx_strand_id
1 'polypeptide(L)'
;MPVDNKKGKSRSSPYKKPKPKPSQDGEQAGPSRPRPTHKIPTVEQRSGDALPGISKLKGQIRQTKRLLAKDTLEPGLRVQTQRRLTSLEADLANAMKRDVEKKNGAKYHMVKFFERQKLLRIIKRLQRKLKEAEESKSDKKSDKYKEELDDTRIMMNYVLNFPNTEKYISLFPPSSTSEPSSASTTTTKEPKLSVPPLLHPTPTSQQLEEEYDKSSKRRYEILLEIRGLMQQGKLSENPEEEVKKEKKEKISLVSTEDRFTSKSKKDGEKGEEEEEDDFFENEEEEEEE
;
A
#
# COMPACT_ATOMS: atom_id res chain seq x y z
N MET A 1 -41.68 51.65 9.19
CA MET A 1 -41.91 50.30 9.77
C MET A 1 -42.00 49.30 8.62
N PRO A 2 -41.57 48.02 8.74
CA PRO A 2 -40.97 47.35 9.90
C PRO A 2 -39.61 46.67 9.59
N VAL A 3 -38.92 46.31 10.67
CA VAL A 3 -37.66 45.59 10.76
C VAL A 3 -37.90 44.08 10.73
N ASP A 4 -37.27 43.36 9.80
CA ASP A 4 -37.38 41.90 9.73
C ASP A 4 -36.39 41.22 10.69
N ASN A 5 -36.97 40.72 11.78
CA ASN A 5 -36.33 39.93 12.82
C ASN A 5 -35.89 38.55 12.29
N LYS A 6 -34.56 38.33 12.17
CA LYS A 6 -33.99 36.99 12.06
C LYS A 6 -34.21 36.22 13.38
N LYS A 7 -35.22 35.35 13.41
CA LYS A 7 -35.43 34.38 14.49
C LYS A 7 -34.27 33.37 14.51
N GLY A 8 -33.47 33.41 15.58
CA GLY A 8 -32.51 32.36 15.91
C GLY A 8 -33.23 31.05 16.25
N LYS A 9 -32.96 29.98 15.50
CA LYS A 9 -33.38 28.62 15.85
C LYS A 9 -32.52 28.12 17.01
N SER A 10 -33.02 28.22 18.24
CA SER A 10 -32.50 27.48 19.38
C SER A 10 -32.72 25.99 19.16
N ARG A 11 -31.66 25.22 18.88
CA ARG A 11 -31.68 23.77 18.93
C ARG A 11 -31.76 23.33 20.40
N SER A 12 -32.95 23.04 20.89
CA SER A 12 -33.15 22.40 22.19
C SER A 12 -32.59 20.97 22.15
N SER A 13 -31.46 20.78 22.80
CA SER A 13 -30.92 19.45 23.07
C SER A 13 -31.79 18.77 24.14
N PRO A 14 -32.22 17.50 23.97
CA PRO A 14 -33.03 16.84 24.97
C PRO A 14 -32.16 16.51 26.19
N TYR A 15 -32.24 17.36 27.22
CA TYR A 15 -31.65 17.09 28.52
C TYR A 15 -32.21 15.78 29.08
N LYS A 16 -31.34 14.76 29.19
CA LYS A 16 -31.56 13.60 30.06
C LYS A 16 -31.75 14.11 31.49
N LYS A 17 -32.94 13.91 32.05
CA LYS A 17 -33.22 14.19 33.47
C LYS A 17 -32.23 13.39 34.35
N PRO A 18 -31.60 13.99 35.37
CA PRO A 18 -30.80 13.24 36.34
C PRO A 18 -31.71 12.35 37.18
N LYS A 19 -31.25 11.12 37.48
CA LYS A 19 -31.95 10.19 38.37
C LYS A 19 -32.01 10.78 39.80
N PRO A 20 -33.11 10.54 40.55
CA PRO A 20 -33.21 11.01 41.93
C PRO A 20 -32.17 10.31 42.81
N LYS A 21 -31.58 11.08 43.74
CA LYS A 21 -30.70 10.56 44.79
C LYS A 21 -31.55 9.77 45.79
N PRO A 22 -31.10 8.60 46.28
CA PRO A 22 -31.77 7.94 47.38
C PRO A 22 -31.56 8.77 48.67
N SER A 23 -32.65 8.95 49.41
CA SER A 23 -32.71 9.58 50.72
C SER A 23 -31.79 8.87 51.72
N GLN A 24 -31.04 9.66 52.47
CA GLN A 24 -30.40 9.22 53.71
C GLN A 24 -31.50 8.90 54.71
N ASP A 25 -31.53 7.67 55.22
CA ASP A 25 -31.82 7.29 56.62
C ASP A 25 -31.81 5.76 56.73
N GLY A 26 -31.08 5.23 57.71
CA GLY A 26 -31.15 3.82 58.13
C GLY A 26 -29.85 3.03 58.05
N GLU A 27 -29.27 2.77 59.22
CA GLU A 27 -28.11 1.92 59.47
C GLU A 27 -28.28 0.48 58.94
N GLN A 28 -27.30 0.01 58.16
CA GLN A 28 -26.70 -1.34 58.24
C GLN A 28 -25.60 -1.48 57.16
N ALA A 29 -24.35 -1.47 57.60
CA ALA A 29 -23.18 -1.66 56.74
C ALA A 29 -23.08 -3.13 56.27
N GLY A 30 -23.44 -3.39 55.01
CA GLY A 30 -23.12 -4.65 54.33
C GLY A 30 -21.62 -4.81 54.05
N PRO A 31 -21.12 -6.03 53.76
CA PRO A 31 -19.70 -6.31 53.69
C PRO A 31 -19.03 -5.50 52.56
N SER A 32 -17.98 -4.76 52.93
CA SER A 32 -17.19 -3.95 52.01
C SER A 32 -16.64 -4.83 50.88
N ARG A 33 -16.98 -4.48 49.62
CA ARG A 33 -16.33 -5.07 48.45
C ARG A 33 -14.80 -4.98 48.61
N PRO A 34 -14.04 -6.08 48.42
CA PRO A 34 -12.60 -6.05 48.57
C PRO A 34 -12.00 -5.03 47.57
N ARG A 35 -11.14 -4.15 48.06
CA ARG A 35 -10.40 -3.21 47.21
C ARG A 35 -9.64 -4.00 46.13
N PRO A 36 -9.68 -3.58 44.86
CA PRO A 36 -8.96 -4.28 43.82
C PRO A 36 -7.46 -4.20 44.14
N THR A 37 -6.87 -5.34 44.48
CA THR A 37 -5.43 -5.45 44.63
C THR A 37 -4.81 -5.20 43.26
N HIS A 38 -3.88 -4.25 43.17
CA HIS A 38 -3.12 -3.99 41.94
C HIS A 38 -2.21 -5.21 41.67
N LYS A 39 -2.78 -6.28 41.10
CA LYS A 39 -1.99 -7.37 40.52
C LYS A 39 -1.26 -6.77 39.32
N ILE A 40 0.07 -6.69 39.44
CA ILE A 40 0.94 -6.31 38.31
C ILE A 40 0.69 -7.36 37.23
N PRO A 41 0.24 -6.98 36.02
CA PRO A 41 0.02 -7.96 34.97
C PRO A 41 1.35 -8.66 34.70
N THR A 42 1.33 -9.98 34.89
CA THR A 42 2.41 -10.90 34.54
C THR A 42 2.87 -10.57 33.13
N VAL A 43 4.16 -10.66 32.88
CA VAL A 43 4.73 -10.52 31.54
C VAL A 43 4.26 -11.75 30.75
N GLU A 44 3.03 -11.71 30.25
CA GLU A 44 2.54 -12.68 29.30
C GLU A 44 3.46 -12.63 28.10
N GLN A 45 4.00 -13.79 27.73
CA GLN A 45 4.76 -13.96 26.50
C GLN A 45 3.84 -13.58 25.34
N ARG A 46 4.12 -12.42 24.73
CA ARG A 46 3.30 -11.89 23.64
C ARG A 46 3.68 -12.66 22.37
N SER A 47 2.71 -13.36 21.78
CA SER A 47 2.85 -13.85 20.41
C SER A 47 2.95 -12.65 19.45
N GLY A 48 3.81 -12.76 18.44
CA GLY A 48 4.11 -11.65 17.51
C GLY A 48 2.90 -11.11 16.75
N ASP A 49 1.83 -11.90 16.63
CA ASP A 49 0.59 -11.56 15.92
C ASP A 49 -0.44 -10.82 16.78
N ALA A 50 -0.27 -10.82 18.11
CA ALA A 50 -1.19 -10.18 19.06
C ALA A 50 -0.59 -8.90 19.66
N LEU A 51 0.22 -8.15 18.89
CA LEU A 51 0.81 -6.92 19.40
C LEU A 51 -0.30 -5.89 19.73
N PRO A 52 -0.29 -5.32 20.94
CA PRO A 52 -1.30 -4.34 21.34
C PRO A 52 -1.28 -3.13 20.41
N GLY A 53 -2.46 -2.57 20.10
CA GLY A 53 -2.54 -1.34 19.31
C GLY A 53 -1.76 -0.18 19.93
N ILE A 54 -1.32 0.78 19.09
CA ILE A 54 -0.45 1.91 19.47
C ILE A 54 -0.94 2.65 20.73
N SER A 55 -2.25 2.86 20.87
CA SER A 55 -2.84 3.52 22.05
C SER A 55 -2.61 2.73 23.34
N LYS A 56 -2.76 1.39 23.29
CA LYS A 56 -2.51 0.50 24.44
C LYS A 56 -1.04 0.50 24.83
N LEU A 57 -0.12 0.42 23.86
CA LEU A 57 1.33 0.50 24.11
C LEU A 57 1.73 1.83 24.76
N LYS A 58 1.24 2.96 24.23
CA LYS A 58 1.45 4.29 24.85
C LYS A 58 0.89 4.35 26.28
N GLY A 59 -0.27 3.74 26.53
CA GLY A 59 -0.85 3.62 27.87
C GLY A 59 0.03 2.85 28.84
N GLN A 60 0.54 1.69 28.41
CA GLN A 60 1.44 0.85 29.20
C GLN A 60 2.76 1.57 29.51
N ILE A 61 3.39 2.22 28.53
CA ILE A 61 4.62 3.00 28.74
C ILE A 61 4.39 4.09 29.80
N ARG A 62 3.28 4.84 29.73
CA ARG A 62 2.96 5.86 30.74
C ARG A 62 2.81 5.25 32.13
N GLN A 63 2.13 4.11 32.25
CA GLN A 63 1.97 3.42 33.53
C GLN A 63 3.31 2.92 34.08
N THR A 64 4.16 2.34 33.23
CA THR A 64 5.50 1.87 33.62
C THR A 64 6.41 3.03 34.02
N LYS A 65 6.38 4.17 33.31
CA LYS A 65 7.11 5.40 33.68
C LYS A 65 6.63 5.95 35.03
N ARG A 66 5.31 5.97 35.28
CA ARG A 66 4.74 6.35 36.58
C ARG A 66 5.13 5.41 37.71
N LEU A 67 5.27 4.11 37.43
CA LEU A 67 5.73 3.13 38.42
C LEU A 67 7.20 3.35 38.78
N LEU A 68 8.05 3.59 37.77
CA LEU A 68 9.47 3.89 37.97
C LEU A 68 9.72 5.20 38.73
N ALA A 69 8.83 6.18 38.60
CA ALA A 69 8.90 7.46 39.31
C ALA A 69 8.59 7.35 40.82
N LYS A 70 8.21 6.17 41.33
CA LYS A 70 7.99 5.97 42.78
C LYS A 70 9.32 5.63 43.47
N ASP A 71 9.62 6.37 44.53
CA ASP A 71 10.85 6.17 45.32
C ASP A 71 10.79 4.92 46.21
N THR A 72 9.59 4.42 46.52
CA THR A 72 9.35 3.25 47.39
C THR A 72 9.47 1.91 46.66
N LEU A 73 10.10 1.87 45.48
CA LEU A 73 10.18 0.67 44.65
C LEU A 73 11.38 -0.20 45.02
N GLU A 74 11.17 -1.51 45.17
CA GLU A 74 12.24 -2.47 45.40
C GLU A 74 13.27 -2.45 44.25
N PRO A 75 14.59 -2.52 44.53
CA PRO A 75 15.63 -2.47 43.50
C PRO A 75 15.46 -3.53 42.39
N GLY A 76 15.10 -4.77 42.75
CA GLY A 76 14.87 -5.85 41.78
C GLY A 76 13.70 -5.55 40.83
N LEU A 77 12.60 -5.03 41.37
CA LEU A 77 11.44 -4.62 40.59
C LEU A 77 11.75 -3.41 39.70
N ARG A 78 12.61 -2.48 40.14
CA ARG A 78 13.05 -1.33 39.34
C ARG A 78 13.81 -1.78 38.08
N VAL A 79 14.71 -2.75 38.21
CA VAL A 79 15.44 -3.30 37.04
C VAL A 79 14.50 -4.01 36.07
N GLN A 80 13.57 -4.83 36.57
CA GLN A 80 12.58 -5.51 35.72
C GLN A 80 11.66 -4.52 35.00
N THR A 81 11.21 -3.47 35.68
CA THR A 81 10.35 -2.43 35.10
C THR A 81 11.08 -1.56 34.07
N GLN A 82 12.38 -1.30 34.25
CA GLN A 82 13.23 -0.66 33.23
C GLN A 82 13.35 -1.54 31.98
N ARG A 83 13.64 -2.85 32.13
CA ARG A 83 13.68 -3.79 30.99
C ARG A 83 12.33 -3.87 30.26
N ARG A 84 11.23 -3.84 31.02
CA ARG A 84 9.88 -3.80 30.45
C ARG A 84 9.64 -2.49 29.68
N LEU A 85 10.11 -1.36 30.19
CA LEU A 85 9.98 -0.07 29.52
C LEU A 85 10.71 -0.09 28.17
N THR A 86 11.95 -0.56 28.12
CA THR A 86 12.72 -0.62 26.87
C THR A 86 12.06 -1.54 25.84
N SER A 87 11.56 -2.70 26.27
CA SER A 87 10.76 -3.60 25.43
C SER A 87 9.49 -2.92 24.88
N LEU A 88 8.73 -2.21 25.73
CA LEU A 88 7.53 -1.50 25.30
C LEU A 88 7.82 -0.35 24.32
N GLU A 89 8.95 0.33 24.48
CA GLU A 89 9.38 1.40 23.57
C GLU A 89 9.78 0.83 22.20
N ALA A 90 10.46 -0.32 22.16
CA ALA A 90 10.75 -1.05 20.92
C ALA A 90 9.46 -1.52 20.22
N ASP A 91 8.51 -2.09 20.97
CA ASP A 91 7.20 -2.49 20.46
C ASP A 91 6.45 -1.31 19.86
N LEU A 92 6.48 -0.15 20.52
CA LEU A 92 5.83 1.07 20.03
C LEU A 92 6.46 1.53 18.71
N ALA A 93 7.80 1.54 18.61
CA ALA A 93 8.49 1.92 17.38
C ALA A 93 8.11 1.01 16.21
N ASN A 94 8.06 -0.30 16.45
CA ASN A 94 7.64 -1.28 15.44
C ASN A 94 6.16 -1.11 15.05
N ALA A 95 5.27 -0.85 16.02
CA ALA A 95 3.86 -0.59 15.75
C ALA A 95 3.65 0.70 14.94
N MET A 96 4.44 1.74 15.19
CA MET A 96 4.41 2.97 14.39
C MET A 96 4.88 2.74 12.95
N LYS A 97 5.96 1.97 12.75
CA LYS A 97 6.43 1.59 11.41
C LYS A 97 5.35 0.84 10.62
N ARG A 98 4.72 -0.18 11.23
CA ARG A 98 3.62 -0.93 10.60
C ARG A 98 2.42 -0.05 10.24
N ASP A 99 2.08 0.94 11.08
CA ASP A 99 0.99 1.87 10.78
C ASP A 99 1.32 2.79 9.61
N VAL A 100 2.57 3.26 9.50
CA VAL A 100 3.06 4.01 8.34
C VAL A 100 3.02 3.14 7.08
N GLU A 101 3.54 1.92 7.14
CA GLU A 101 3.51 0.96 6.03
C GLU A 101 2.09 0.67 5.56
N LYS A 102 1.16 0.45 6.48
CA LYS A 102 -0.26 0.23 6.16
C LYS A 102 -0.89 1.44 5.47
N LYS A 103 -0.63 2.64 5.99
CA LYS A 103 -1.15 3.91 5.44
C LYS A 103 -0.59 4.17 4.05
N ASN A 104 0.73 4.05 3.88
CA ASN A 104 1.39 4.26 2.59
C ASN A 104 1.00 3.18 1.59
N GLY A 105 0.91 1.93 2.03
CA GLY A 105 0.43 0.81 1.23
C GLY A 105 -0.94 1.12 0.65
N ALA A 106 -1.93 1.48 1.48
CA ALA A 106 -3.26 1.85 1.01
C ALA A 106 -3.26 3.10 0.12
N LYS A 107 -2.53 4.15 0.51
CA LYS A 107 -2.48 5.43 -0.21
C LYS A 107 -1.89 5.31 -1.61
N TYR A 108 -0.81 4.54 -1.76
CA TYR A 108 -0.07 4.42 -3.01
C TYR A 108 -0.39 3.14 -3.79
N HIS A 109 -1.27 2.26 -3.27
CA HIS A 109 -1.67 1.03 -3.95
C HIS A 109 -2.18 1.30 -5.36
N MET A 110 -3.11 2.25 -5.53
CA MET A 110 -3.66 2.61 -6.83
C MET A 110 -2.62 3.21 -7.78
N VAL A 111 -1.76 4.11 -7.29
CA VAL A 111 -0.69 4.71 -8.09
C VAL A 111 0.28 3.62 -8.58
N LYS A 112 0.77 2.76 -7.69
CA LYS A 112 1.64 1.63 -8.02
C LYS A 112 0.93 0.66 -9.00
N PHE A 113 -0.37 0.42 -8.84
CA PHE A 113 -1.13 -0.43 -9.76
C PHE A 113 -1.15 0.13 -11.19
N PHE A 114 -1.48 1.41 -11.37
CA PHE A 114 -1.51 2.01 -12.71
C PHE A 114 -0.12 2.07 -13.36
N GLU A 115 0.92 2.38 -12.59
CA GLU A 115 2.29 2.36 -13.11
C GLU A 115 2.73 0.95 -13.50
N ARG A 116 2.40 -0.06 -12.69
CA ARG A 116 2.63 -1.48 -13.01
C ARG A 116 1.95 -1.88 -14.31
N GLN A 117 0.68 -1.52 -14.50
CA GLN A 117 -0.04 -1.81 -15.75
C GLN A 117 0.58 -1.08 -16.95
N LYS A 118 0.99 0.18 -16.77
CA LYS A 118 1.65 0.95 -17.82
C LYS A 118 2.96 0.28 -18.25
N LEU A 119 3.80 -0.11 -17.28
CA LEU A 119 5.06 -0.80 -17.55
C LEU A 119 4.85 -2.16 -18.21
N LEU A 120 3.87 -2.95 -17.76
CA LEU A 120 3.53 -4.23 -18.42
C LEU A 120 3.13 -4.06 -19.88
N ARG A 121 2.35 -3.02 -20.21
CA ARG A 121 1.99 -2.70 -21.61
C ARG A 121 3.21 -2.28 -22.42
N ILE A 122 4.09 -1.47 -21.83
CA ILE A 122 5.34 -1.05 -22.49
C ILE A 122 6.25 -2.26 -22.77
N ILE A 123 6.48 -3.12 -21.77
CA ILE A 123 7.30 -4.34 -21.90
C ILE A 123 6.77 -5.22 -23.04
N LYS A 124 5.46 -5.50 -23.08
CA LYS A 124 4.84 -6.28 -24.17
C LYS A 124 5.08 -5.64 -25.54
N ARG A 125 4.97 -4.32 -25.64
CA ARG A 125 5.19 -3.59 -26.90
C ARG A 125 6.66 -3.65 -27.32
N LEU A 126 7.60 -3.49 -26.38
CA LEU A 126 9.03 -3.57 -26.64
C LEU A 126 9.45 -4.98 -27.06
N GLN A 127 8.93 -6.01 -26.40
CA GLN A 127 9.15 -7.40 -26.79
C GLN A 127 8.68 -7.69 -28.23
N ARG A 128 7.53 -7.15 -28.64
CA ARG A 128 7.05 -7.29 -30.03
C ARG A 128 7.96 -6.55 -31.02
N LYS A 129 8.29 -5.29 -30.75
CA LYS A 129 9.20 -4.48 -31.58
C LYS A 129 10.59 -5.09 -31.71
N LEU A 130 11.07 -5.74 -30.65
CA LEU A 130 12.35 -6.44 -30.66
C LEU A 130 12.33 -7.61 -31.66
N LYS A 131 11.28 -8.44 -31.63
CA LYS A 131 11.10 -9.54 -32.59
C LYS A 131 11.03 -9.05 -34.03
N GLU A 132 10.23 -8.01 -34.29
CA GLU A 132 10.14 -7.38 -35.62
C GLU A 132 11.50 -6.80 -36.10
N ALA A 133 12.30 -6.24 -35.18
CA ALA A 133 13.63 -5.71 -35.49
C ALA A 133 14.66 -6.81 -35.78
N GLU A 134 14.57 -7.95 -35.09
CA GLU A 134 15.40 -9.13 -35.32
C GLU A 134 15.09 -9.77 -36.68
N GLU A 135 13.81 -9.89 -37.04
CA GLU A 135 13.35 -10.38 -38.35
C GLU A 135 13.83 -9.49 -39.51
N SER A 136 13.80 -8.17 -39.31
CA SER A 136 14.25 -7.18 -40.31
C SER A 136 15.77 -6.93 -40.32
N LYS A 137 16.56 -7.67 -39.53
CA LYS A 137 18.03 -7.56 -39.41
C LYS A 137 18.51 -6.11 -39.16
N SER A 138 17.74 -5.36 -38.38
CA SER A 138 18.06 -3.97 -38.06
C SER A 138 18.79 -3.88 -36.71
N ASP A 139 20.09 -4.19 -36.71
CA ASP A 139 20.90 -4.30 -35.49
C ASP A 139 20.77 -3.07 -34.57
N LYS A 140 20.90 -1.87 -35.14
CA LYS A 140 20.81 -0.60 -34.39
C LYS A 140 19.45 -0.36 -33.71
N LYS A 141 18.35 -0.86 -34.27
CA LYS A 141 17.02 -0.74 -33.65
C LYS A 141 16.84 -1.82 -32.59
N SER A 142 17.36 -3.02 -32.84
CA SER A 142 17.31 -4.12 -31.89
C SER A 142 18.02 -3.77 -30.59
N ASP A 143 19.22 -3.16 -30.65
CA ASP A 143 19.99 -2.79 -29.45
C ASP A 143 19.26 -1.73 -28.62
N LYS A 144 18.67 -0.71 -29.27
CA LYS A 144 17.85 0.30 -28.58
C LYS A 144 16.63 -0.30 -27.88
N TYR A 145 15.94 -1.24 -28.52
CA TYR A 145 14.79 -1.89 -27.90
C TYR A 145 15.19 -2.81 -26.75
N LYS A 146 16.38 -3.43 -26.79
CA LYS A 146 16.94 -4.19 -25.65
C LYS A 146 17.24 -3.28 -24.48
N GLU A 147 17.89 -2.14 -24.72
CA GLU A 147 18.20 -1.13 -23.69
C GLU A 147 16.92 -0.57 -23.05
N GLU A 148 15.93 -0.17 -23.86
CA GLU A 148 14.62 0.29 -23.35
C GLU A 148 13.89 -0.83 -22.57
N LEU A 149 14.02 -2.09 -23.00
CA LEU A 149 13.40 -3.22 -22.32
C LEU A 149 14.01 -3.42 -20.93
N ASP A 150 15.34 -3.36 -20.83
CA ASP A 150 16.05 -3.52 -19.55
C ASP A 150 15.72 -2.36 -18.58
N ASP A 151 15.66 -1.13 -19.08
CA ASP A 151 15.20 0.02 -18.31
C ASP A 151 13.79 -0.18 -17.76
N THR A 152 12.86 -0.65 -18.61
CA THR A 152 11.49 -0.88 -18.17
C THR A 152 11.37 -2.01 -17.15
N ARG A 153 12.26 -3.01 -17.18
CA ARG A 153 12.35 -4.08 -16.17
C ARG A 153 12.87 -3.54 -14.84
N ILE A 154 13.91 -2.69 -14.84
CA ILE A 154 14.40 -2.00 -13.64
C ILE A 154 13.27 -1.14 -13.03
N MET A 155 12.58 -0.37 -13.87
CA MET A 155 11.42 0.42 -13.45
C MET A 155 10.28 -0.44 -12.90
N MET A 156 10.01 -1.61 -13.48
CA MET A 156 8.97 -2.52 -12.98
C MET A 156 9.33 -3.06 -11.59
N ASN A 157 10.60 -3.44 -11.40
CA ASN A 157 11.14 -3.84 -10.11
C ASN A 157 11.09 -2.71 -9.07
N TYR A 158 11.26 -1.46 -9.49
CA TYR A 158 11.03 -0.30 -8.63
C TYR A 158 9.60 -0.25 -8.11
N VAL A 159 8.59 -0.40 -8.96
CA VAL A 159 7.18 -0.38 -8.52
C VAL A 159 6.85 -1.56 -7.59
N LEU A 160 7.41 -2.74 -7.87
CA LEU A 160 7.20 -3.95 -7.07
C LEU A 160 7.82 -3.84 -5.67
N ASN A 161 9.09 -3.44 -5.60
CA ASN A 161 9.90 -3.57 -4.39
C ASN A 161 10.06 -2.26 -3.61
N PHE A 162 9.39 -1.17 -4.02
CA PHE A 162 9.49 0.11 -3.30
C PHE A 162 9.00 -0.01 -1.84
N PRO A 163 9.81 0.39 -0.85
CA PRO A 163 9.50 0.22 0.57
C PRO A 163 8.27 1.03 0.98
N ASN A 164 7.31 0.38 1.67
CA ASN A 164 6.10 1.06 2.14
C ASN A 164 6.36 1.97 3.36
N THR A 165 7.56 1.94 3.94
CA THR A 165 7.98 2.87 5.01
C THR A 165 8.18 4.29 4.49
N GLU A 166 8.46 4.45 3.19
CA GLU A 166 8.72 5.73 2.55
C GLU A 166 7.56 6.17 1.65
N LYS A 167 7.54 7.47 1.33
CA LYS A 167 6.56 8.04 0.39
C LYS A 167 6.93 7.59 -1.02
N TYR A 168 5.97 6.99 -1.74
CA TYR A 168 6.18 6.60 -3.12
C TYR A 168 6.47 7.80 -4.03
N ILE A 169 7.48 7.67 -4.89
CA ILE A 169 7.86 8.67 -5.89
C ILE A 169 7.48 8.11 -7.27
N SER A 170 6.51 8.74 -7.90
CA SER A 170 5.93 8.29 -9.18
C SER A 170 6.95 8.29 -10.31
N LEU A 171 6.92 7.26 -11.16
CA LEU A 171 7.72 7.16 -12.38
C LEU A 171 7.09 7.95 -13.54
N PHE A 172 5.76 8.13 -13.51
CA PHE A 172 4.99 8.83 -14.54
C PHE A 172 4.18 9.99 -13.93
N PRO A 173 4.83 11.11 -13.55
CA PRO A 173 4.12 12.28 -13.04
C PRO A 173 3.08 12.76 -14.05
N PRO A 174 1.89 13.17 -13.62
CA PRO A 174 0.87 13.67 -14.55
C PRO A 174 1.34 14.90 -15.34
N SER A 175 2.21 15.73 -14.75
CA SER A 175 2.78 16.94 -15.38
C SER A 175 3.82 16.67 -16.46
N SER A 176 4.37 15.45 -16.57
CA SER A 176 5.35 15.11 -17.62
C SER A 176 4.70 14.55 -18.88
N THR A 177 3.36 14.46 -18.94
CA THR A 177 2.63 14.08 -20.16
C THR A 177 2.41 15.28 -21.09
N SER A 178 2.91 16.46 -20.72
CA SER A 178 2.90 17.67 -21.53
C SER A 178 4.33 18.08 -21.89
N GLU A 179 4.91 17.40 -22.87
CA GLU A 179 5.86 18.01 -23.80
C GLU A 179 5.06 18.38 -25.07
N PRO A 180 4.63 19.65 -25.23
CA PRO A 180 3.91 20.10 -26.41
C PRO A 180 4.92 20.49 -27.50
N SER A 181 5.37 19.53 -28.31
CA SER A 181 5.95 19.88 -29.61
C SER A 181 4.82 20.04 -30.63
N SER A 182 4.49 21.31 -30.88
CA SER A 182 3.66 21.84 -31.97
C SER A 182 2.14 21.64 -31.93
N ALA A 183 1.47 22.78 -32.03
CA ALA A 183 0.03 22.99 -32.15
C ALA A 183 -0.64 22.12 -33.24
N SER A 184 -1.77 21.50 -32.89
CA SER A 184 -3.06 21.61 -33.61
C SER A 184 -4.00 20.44 -33.26
N THR A 185 -5.23 20.83 -32.91
CA THR A 185 -6.50 20.13 -33.16
C THR A 185 -6.81 18.83 -32.40
N THR A 186 -7.88 18.94 -31.62
CA THR A 186 -8.81 17.91 -31.17
C THR A 186 -8.84 16.65 -32.02
N THR A 187 -8.22 15.57 -31.54
CA THR A 187 -8.57 14.17 -31.86
C THR A 187 -8.13 13.31 -30.67
N THR A 188 -8.99 12.38 -30.28
CA THR A 188 -8.76 11.26 -29.35
C THR A 188 -7.52 10.46 -29.77
N LYS A 189 -6.34 10.93 -29.38
CA LYS A 189 -5.08 10.19 -29.53
C LYS A 189 -4.70 9.70 -28.15
N GLU A 190 -4.88 8.40 -27.94
CA GLU A 190 -4.26 7.64 -26.86
C GLU A 190 -2.85 8.20 -26.57
N PRO A 191 -2.54 8.60 -25.33
CA PRO A 191 -1.22 9.11 -25.00
C PRO A 191 -0.23 8.01 -25.33
N LYS A 192 0.63 8.21 -26.34
CA LYS A 192 1.66 7.24 -26.73
C LYS A 192 2.43 6.86 -25.46
N LEU A 193 2.24 5.63 -24.98
CA LEU A 193 2.95 5.11 -23.80
C LEU A 193 4.45 5.20 -24.09
N SER A 194 5.15 6.21 -23.58
CA SER A 194 6.59 6.34 -23.71
C SER A 194 7.28 5.91 -22.43
N VAL A 195 8.47 5.33 -22.55
CA VAL A 195 9.36 5.11 -21.41
C VAL A 195 9.88 6.49 -20.99
N PRO A 196 9.80 6.86 -19.71
CA PRO A 196 10.41 8.08 -19.23
C PRO A 196 11.95 7.88 -19.20
N PRO A 197 12.74 8.84 -19.69
CA PRO A 197 14.20 8.72 -19.75
C PRO A 197 14.80 8.91 -18.34
N LEU A 198 14.71 7.86 -17.51
CA LEU A 198 15.14 7.92 -16.11
C LEU A 198 16.51 7.32 -15.86
N LEU A 199 16.98 6.43 -16.74
CA LEU A 199 18.25 5.71 -16.59
C LEU A 199 19.20 6.00 -17.74
N HIS A 200 18.66 6.00 -18.97
CA HIS A 200 19.40 6.28 -20.18
C HIS A 200 18.89 7.56 -20.89
N PRO A 201 19.79 8.48 -21.30
CA PRO A 201 21.24 8.47 -21.05
C PRO A 201 21.55 8.68 -19.56
N THR A 202 22.68 8.14 -19.09
CA THR A 202 23.09 8.33 -17.70
C THR A 202 23.36 9.82 -17.44
N PRO A 203 22.64 10.48 -16.52
CA PRO A 203 22.82 11.90 -16.26
C PRO A 203 24.22 12.16 -15.71
N THR A 204 24.82 13.27 -16.15
CA THR A 204 26.09 13.75 -15.61
C THR A 204 25.89 14.23 -14.18
N SER A 205 26.91 14.14 -13.31
CA SER A 205 26.82 14.59 -11.92
C SER A 205 26.30 16.03 -11.77
N GLN A 206 26.70 16.94 -12.68
CA GLN A 206 26.20 18.32 -12.73
C GLN A 206 24.70 18.39 -13.04
N GLN A 207 24.22 17.65 -14.04
CA GLN A 207 22.79 17.60 -14.38
C GLN A 207 21.96 17.03 -13.23
N LEU A 208 22.48 16.01 -12.55
CA LEU A 208 21.82 15.43 -11.38
C LEU A 208 21.76 16.41 -10.21
N GLU A 209 22.72 17.32 -10.09
CA GLU A 209 22.70 18.35 -9.05
C GLU A 209 21.76 19.52 -9.36
N GLU A 210 21.78 20.02 -10.59
CA GLU A 210 21.12 21.25 -11.03
C GLU A 210 19.69 21.05 -11.54
N GLU A 211 19.43 19.96 -12.27
CA GLU A 211 18.15 19.75 -12.98
C GLU A 211 17.17 18.88 -12.18
N TYR A 212 17.68 18.00 -11.31
CA TYR A 212 16.84 17.04 -10.59
C TYR A 212 16.38 17.59 -9.23
N ASP A 213 15.07 17.57 -9.00
CA ASP A 213 14.50 17.77 -7.67
C ASP A 213 14.97 16.70 -6.66
N LYS A 214 14.90 17.01 -5.36
CA LYS A 214 15.22 16.06 -4.27
C LYS A 214 14.51 14.71 -4.41
N SER A 215 13.24 14.72 -4.83
CA SER A 215 12.47 13.49 -5.06
C SER A 215 12.97 12.73 -6.30
N SER A 216 13.34 13.45 -7.36
CA SER A 216 13.87 12.86 -8.59
C SER A 216 15.24 12.24 -8.35
N LYS A 217 16.11 12.87 -7.55
CA LYS A 217 17.40 12.30 -7.12
C LYS A 217 17.19 11.00 -6.33
N ARG A 218 16.31 11.02 -5.33
CA ARG A 218 15.98 9.82 -4.54
C ARG A 218 15.43 8.69 -5.41
N ARG A 219 14.57 9.00 -6.39
CA ARG A 219 14.05 8.01 -7.34
C ARG A 219 15.20 7.40 -8.16
N TYR A 220 16.12 8.22 -8.66
CA TYR A 220 17.27 7.75 -9.43
C TYR A 220 18.21 6.85 -8.60
N GLU A 221 18.52 7.23 -7.36
CA GLU A 221 19.31 6.42 -6.43
C GLU A 221 18.71 5.00 -6.25
N ILE A 222 17.40 4.92 -6.03
CA ILE A 222 16.72 3.64 -5.84
C ILE A 222 16.74 2.81 -7.14
N LEU A 223 16.60 3.44 -8.31
CA LEU A 223 16.69 2.73 -9.58
C LEU A 223 18.10 2.14 -9.79
N LEU A 224 19.16 2.85 -9.41
CA LEU A 224 20.53 2.32 -9.44
C LEU A 224 20.73 1.17 -8.44
N GLU A 225 20.19 1.29 -7.23
CA GLU A 225 20.22 0.20 -6.24
C GLU A 225 19.55 -1.06 -6.80
N ILE A 226 18.36 -0.91 -7.40
CA ILE A 226 17.61 -2.02 -8.00
C ILE A 226 18.39 -2.63 -9.16
N ARG A 227 19.00 -1.82 -10.03
CA ARG A 227 19.87 -2.32 -11.09
C ARG A 227 21.00 -3.17 -10.53
N GLY A 228 21.64 -2.74 -9.45
CA GLY A 228 22.67 -3.51 -8.76
C GLY A 228 22.13 -4.82 -8.15
N LEU A 229 20.93 -4.79 -7.57
CA LEU A 229 20.29 -6.00 -7.01
C LEU A 229 19.88 -7.00 -8.09
N MET A 230 19.43 -6.53 -9.26
CA MET A 230 19.16 -7.38 -10.43
C MET A 230 20.45 -8.04 -10.93
N GLN A 231 21.54 -7.28 -11.06
CA GLN A 231 22.85 -7.83 -11.46
C GLN A 231 23.41 -8.85 -10.44
N GLN A 232 23.09 -8.68 -9.17
CA GLN A 232 23.44 -9.64 -8.11
C GLN A 232 22.51 -10.88 -8.09
N GLY A 233 21.47 -10.93 -8.92
CA GLY A 233 20.48 -12.02 -8.93
C GLY A 233 19.57 -12.06 -7.71
N LYS A 234 19.53 -10.99 -6.90
CA LYS A 234 18.61 -10.88 -5.74
C LYS A 234 17.20 -10.50 -6.16
N LEU A 235 17.08 -9.75 -7.26
CA LEU A 235 15.83 -9.40 -7.89
C LEU A 235 15.75 -10.06 -9.27
N SER A 236 14.51 -10.30 -9.72
CA SER A 236 14.24 -10.90 -11.01
C SER A 236 14.70 -10.05 -12.17
N GLU A 237 15.32 -10.68 -13.17
CA GLU A 237 15.61 -10.07 -14.46
C GLU A 237 14.33 -9.85 -15.30
N ASN A 238 13.33 -10.73 -15.13
CA ASN A 238 12.07 -10.71 -15.89
C ASN A 238 10.85 -10.57 -14.95
N PRO A 239 10.66 -9.41 -14.31
CA PRO A 239 9.59 -9.19 -13.34
C PRO A 239 8.16 -9.37 -13.92
N GLU A 240 8.00 -9.25 -15.23
CA GLU A 240 6.73 -9.48 -15.92
C GLU A 240 6.25 -10.92 -15.87
N GLU A 241 7.17 -11.89 -15.76
CA GLU A 241 6.83 -13.31 -15.66
C GLU A 241 6.42 -13.68 -14.25
N GLU A 242 7.11 -13.15 -13.24
CA GLU A 242 6.77 -13.38 -11.83
C GLU A 242 5.37 -12.89 -11.51
N VAL A 243 5.01 -11.69 -11.96
CA VAL A 243 3.66 -11.16 -11.78
C VAL A 243 2.61 -12.04 -12.47
N LYS A 244 2.93 -12.67 -13.61
CA LYS A 244 2.03 -13.63 -14.26
C LYS A 244 1.94 -14.94 -13.50
N LYS A 245 3.07 -15.46 -12.99
CA LYS A 245 3.13 -16.69 -12.17
C LYS A 245 2.33 -16.53 -10.88
N GLU A 246 2.56 -15.45 -10.13
CA GLU A 246 1.79 -15.15 -8.92
C GLU A 246 0.28 -15.07 -9.18
N LYS A 247 -0.13 -14.49 -10.31
CA LYS A 247 -1.54 -14.44 -10.68
C LYS A 247 -2.09 -15.83 -10.96
N LYS A 248 -1.37 -16.65 -11.72
CA LYS A 248 -1.77 -18.03 -12.02
C LYS A 248 -1.87 -18.87 -10.74
N GLU A 249 -0.90 -18.74 -9.84
CA GLU A 249 -0.91 -19.44 -8.54
C GLU A 249 -2.10 -19.00 -7.68
N LYS A 250 -2.36 -17.69 -7.57
CA LYS A 250 -3.53 -17.17 -6.84
C LYS A 250 -4.85 -17.66 -7.42
N ILE A 251 -4.98 -17.72 -8.75
CA ILE A 251 -6.18 -18.25 -9.42
C ILE A 251 -6.33 -19.76 -9.16
N SER A 252 -5.23 -20.51 -9.20
CA SER A 252 -5.26 -21.96 -8.92
C SER A 252 -5.61 -22.31 -7.48
N LEU A 253 -5.20 -21.49 -6.51
CA LEU A 253 -5.55 -21.68 -5.10
C LEU A 253 -7.06 -21.45 -4.87
N VAL A 254 -7.61 -20.39 -5.46
CA VAL A 254 -9.05 -20.09 -5.39
C VAL A 254 -9.89 -21.21 -6.03
N SER A 255 -9.46 -21.75 -7.17
CA SER A 255 -10.20 -22.85 -7.82
C SER A 255 -10.11 -24.19 -7.09
N THR A 256 -9.08 -24.41 -6.27
CA THR A 256 -8.99 -25.59 -5.38
C THR A 256 -9.79 -25.46 -4.09
N GLU A 257 -9.98 -24.25 -3.57
CA GLU A 257 -10.77 -24.02 -2.34
C GLU A 257 -12.28 -24.19 -2.58
N ASP A 258 -12.79 -23.85 -3.77
CA ASP A 258 -14.20 -24.07 -4.14
C ASP A 258 -14.58 -25.55 -4.37
N ARG A 259 -13.60 -26.45 -4.51
CA ARG A 259 -13.85 -27.90 -4.63
C ARG A 259 -14.01 -28.63 -3.30
N PHE A 260 -13.71 -28.00 -2.15
CA PHE A 260 -13.79 -28.64 -0.84
C PHE A 260 -15.05 -28.30 -0.02
N THR A 261 -15.86 -27.32 -0.43
CA THR A 261 -17.08 -26.91 0.29
C THR A 261 -18.38 -27.52 -0.28
N SER A 262 -18.31 -28.29 -1.38
CA SER A 262 -19.46 -28.87 -2.06
C SER A 262 -19.44 -30.42 -2.09
N LYS A 263 -19.34 -31.06 -0.92
CA LYS A 263 -19.62 -32.51 -0.81
C LYS A 263 -20.67 -32.81 0.26
N SER A 264 -21.90 -32.34 0.02
CA SER A 264 -23.10 -32.88 0.63
C SER A 264 -24.36 -32.55 -0.17
N LYS A 265 -24.55 -33.18 -1.33
CA LYS A 265 -25.81 -33.83 -1.77
C LYS A 265 -25.70 -34.30 -3.22
N LYS A 266 -26.50 -35.30 -3.51
CA LYS A 266 -26.42 -36.26 -4.60
C LYS A 266 -27.46 -35.92 -5.68
N ASP A 267 -27.16 -36.38 -6.90
CA ASP A 267 -28.02 -36.64 -8.07
C ASP A 267 -28.45 -35.44 -8.94
N GLY A 268 -28.13 -35.50 -10.25
CA GLY A 268 -28.66 -34.61 -11.29
C GLY A 268 -27.75 -34.40 -12.50
N GLU A 269 -27.84 -35.29 -13.47
CA GLU A 269 -27.26 -35.19 -14.82
C GLU A 269 -27.92 -34.06 -15.64
N LYS A 270 -27.10 -33.18 -16.23
CA LYS A 270 -27.30 -32.54 -17.55
C LYS A 270 -26.06 -31.73 -17.91
N GLY A 271 -25.47 -32.06 -19.07
CA GLY A 271 -24.51 -31.18 -19.73
C GLY A 271 -25.25 -29.99 -20.32
N GLU A 272 -24.72 -28.80 -20.08
CA GLU A 272 -25.05 -27.59 -20.82
C GLU A 272 -23.73 -26.97 -21.26
N GLU A 273 -23.68 -26.73 -22.57
CA GLU A 273 -22.57 -26.20 -23.34
C GLU A 273 -22.21 -24.79 -22.86
N GLU A 274 -20.92 -24.48 -23.02
CA GLU A 274 -20.33 -23.18 -22.77
C GLU A 274 -20.96 -22.16 -23.75
N GLU A 275 -21.83 -21.28 -23.26
CA GLU A 275 -22.13 -20.03 -23.97
C GLU A 275 -21.02 -19.03 -23.65
N GLU A 276 -20.11 -18.88 -24.62
CA GLU A 276 -19.18 -17.77 -24.69
C GLU A 276 -20.01 -16.48 -24.92
N ASP A 277 -20.02 -15.58 -23.93
CA ASP A 277 -20.57 -14.23 -24.03
C ASP A 277 -19.77 -13.41 -25.08
N ASP A 278 -20.17 -13.51 -26.35
CA ASP A 278 -19.81 -12.62 -27.47
C ASP A 278 -20.46 -11.23 -27.30
N PHE A 279 -20.11 -10.54 -26.21
CA PHE A 279 -20.69 -9.23 -25.87
C PHE A 279 -20.00 -8.04 -26.55
N PHE A 280 -19.05 -8.24 -27.47
CA PHE A 280 -18.31 -7.12 -28.09
C PHE A 280 -17.96 -7.31 -29.57
N GLU A 281 -18.80 -7.98 -30.36
CA GLU A 281 -18.64 -8.02 -31.82
C GLU A 281 -19.97 -7.77 -32.54
N ASN A 282 -20.23 -6.50 -32.88
CA ASN A 282 -20.85 -6.03 -34.14
C ASN A 282 -21.52 -4.66 -33.94
N GLU A 283 -20.77 -3.60 -34.25
CA GLU A 283 -21.37 -2.40 -34.83
C GLU A 283 -20.26 -1.59 -35.54
N GLU A 284 -19.88 -2.03 -36.74
CA GLU A 284 -19.39 -1.18 -37.83
C GLU A 284 -19.17 -2.04 -39.09
N GLU A 285 -19.63 -1.54 -40.25
CA GLU A 285 -19.85 -2.18 -41.57
C GLU A 285 -21.27 -2.79 -41.70
N GLU A 286 -22.21 -2.32 -42.52
CA GLU A 286 -22.23 -1.67 -43.85
C GLU A 286 -23.33 -0.56 -43.85
N GLU A 287 -23.31 0.50 -44.66
CA GLU A 287 -23.51 0.47 -46.11
C GLU A 287 -22.96 1.76 -46.78
N GLU A 288 -22.27 1.54 -47.89
CA GLU A 288 -21.99 2.52 -48.93
C GLU A 288 -23.27 2.88 -49.70
N GLU A 289 -23.48 4.18 -49.98
CA GLU A 289 -23.80 4.72 -51.32
C GLU A 289 -23.45 6.22 -51.39
#